data_AF-A0A9Q0DBL8-F1
#
_entry.id   AF-A0A9Q0DBL8-F1
#
_cell.length_a   1.000
_cell.length_b   1.000
_cell.length_c   1.000
_cell.angle_alpha   90.00
_cell.angle_beta   90.00
_cell.angle_gamma   90.00
#
_symmetry.space_group_name_H-M   'P 1'
#
loop_
_entity.id
_entity.type
_entity.pdbx_description
1 polymer ?
#
loop_
_entity_poly.entity_id
_entity_poly.type
_entity_poly.pdbx_seq_one_letter_code
_entity_poly.pdbx_strand_id
1 'polypeptide(L)'
;MVTFQTRNMLTFQTGDMLTFQAGDMVTFQTGDMVTFQTGDMVTFQMGDMVTFQTGDMVTFQTGDMVTFQTGDMVTFQTGDMVMFQTGDMVTCQTGDMVTFQTGDMVTFKTGDMVTFKTGDMVTFQTGDMVTFQTGDMVTFQTGDMVTFKTGDMVTFQTGDMVTFQTGDMVTFQTEDMVTFQTGDMVTCQTGDMVTFQAEDMVTFQTEDMVTFQTGDMVTFQTGDMVTFQTGDMVTFQAGDMVTFQTGDMVTFQAGDMVTFQAGDMVTFQTLSAVVPTAIQVVIGPKSCIGQISL
;
A
#
# COMPACT_ATOMS: atom_id res chain seq x y z
N MET A 1 0.99 -43.52 -8.24
CA MET A 1 2.14 -42.85 -7.60
C MET A 1 3.42 -43.44 -8.15
N VAL A 2 4.21 -42.63 -8.88
CA VAL A 2 5.56 -42.98 -9.34
C VAL A 2 6.56 -42.06 -8.64
N THR A 3 7.64 -42.64 -8.09
CA THR A 3 8.65 -41.89 -7.34
C THR A 3 10.01 -41.96 -8.05
N PHE A 4 10.67 -40.82 -8.19
CA PHE A 4 12.00 -40.69 -8.75
C PHE A 4 12.98 -40.21 -7.66
N GLN A 5 14.12 -40.87 -7.52
CA GLN A 5 15.09 -40.57 -6.45
C GLN A 5 16.09 -39.48 -6.82
N THR A 6 17.01 -39.76 -7.74
CA THR A 6 18.07 -38.80 -8.12
C THR A 6 18.43 -38.97 -9.59
N ARG A 7 18.25 -37.92 -10.38
CA ARG A 7 18.66 -37.88 -11.79
C ARG A 7 18.99 -36.45 -12.22
N ASN A 8 20.09 -36.28 -12.96
CA ASN A 8 20.60 -34.95 -13.33
C ASN A 8 19.75 -34.25 -14.40
N MET A 9 19.01 -34.99 -15.24
CA MET A 9 18.16 -34.39 -16.28
C MET A 9 16.97 -35.29 -16.61
N LEU A 10 15.77 -34.71 -16.58
CA LEU A 10 14.51 -35.41 -16.81
C LEU A 10 13.56 -34.57 -17.68
N THR A 11 13.00 -35.19 -18.71
CA THR A 11 11.91 -34.61 -19.52
C THR A 11 10.74 -35.59 -19.56
N PHE A 12 9.54 -35.11 -19.22
CA PHE A 12 8.33 -35.91 -19.31
C PHE A 12 7.19 -35.11 -19.94
N GLN A 13 6.27 -35.82 -20.59
CA GLN A 13 5.08 -35.22 -21.20
C GLN A 13 3.89 -35.28 -20.24
N THR A 14 3.57 -36.45 -19.68
CA THR A 14 2.36 -36.61 -18.84
C THR A 14 2.59 -37.52 -17.64
N GLY A 15 1.83 -37.28 -16.56
CA GLY A 15 1.70 -38.22 -15.46
C GLY A 15 0.76 -37.74 -14.35
N ASP A 16 -0.08 -38.65 -13.86
CA ASP A 16 -1.17 -38.30 -12.95
C ASP A 16 -0.68 -38.03 -11.51
N MET A 17 0.20 -38.88 -10.96
CA MET A 17 0.67 -38.76 -9.57
C MET A 17 2.15 -39.07 -9.45
N LEU A 18 2.97 -38.03 -9.29
CA LEU A 18 4.42 -38.09 -9.36
C LEU A 18 5.09 -37.45 -8.14
N THR A 19 6.21 -38.04 -7.73
CA THR A 19 7.09 -37.47 -6.70
C THR A 19 8.53 -37.52 -7.15
N PHE A 20 9.20 -36.37 -7.15
CA PHE A 20 10.63 -36.21 -7.41
C PHE A 20 11.33 -35.88 -6.10
N GLN A 21 12.24 -36.74 -5.65
CA GLN A 21 13.01 -36.53 -4.43
C GLN A 21 14.15 -35.53 -4.68
N ALA A 22 14.92 -35.72 -5.75
CA ALA A 22 15.98 -34.82 -6.18
C ALA A 22 16.20 -34.85 -7.70
N GLY A 23 16.44 -33.70 -8.30
CA GLY A 23 16.93 -33.61 -9.68
C GLY A 23 17.42 -32.22 -10.05
N ASP A 24 18.58 -32.16 -10.70
CA ASP A 24 19.24 -30.89 -11.05
C ASP A 24 18.43 -30.12 -12.12
N MET A 25 17.90 -30.82 -13.14
CA MET A 25 17.08 -30.22 -14.20
C MET A 25 15.87 -31.08 -14.55
N VAL A 26 14.66 -30.56 -14.31
CA VAL A 26 13.40 -31.26 -14.62
C VAL A 26 12.49 -30.39 -15.49
N THR A 27 12.11 -30.92 -16.65
CA THR A 27 11.11 -30.33 -17.53
C THR A 27 9.89 -31.23 -17.62
N PHE A 28 8.71 -30.69 -17.33
CA PHE A 28 7.47 -31.47 -17.29
C PHE A 28 6.33 -30.69 -17.94
N GLN A 29 5.56 -31.34 -18.81
CA GLN A 29 4.45 -30.67 -19.50
C GLN A 29 3.16 -30.69 -18.67
N THR A 30 2.59 -31.85 -18.38
CA THR A 30 1.25 -31.91 -17.77
C THR A 30 1.13 -32.98 -16.68
N GLY A 31 0.64 -32.63 -15.49
CA GLY A 31 0.33 -33.64 -14.47
C GLY A 31 -0.58 -33.15 -13.37
N ASP A 32 -1.43 -34.04 -12.88
CA ASP A 32 -2.52 -33.68 -11.98
C ASP A 32 -1.99 -33.43 -10.55
N MET A 33 -1.20 -34.36 -9.99
CA MET A 33 -0.63 -34.26 -8.64
C MET A 33 0.88 -34.49 -8.66
N VAL A 34 1.65 -33.41 -8.48
CA VAL A 34 3.11 -33.46 -8.58
C VAL A 34 3.78 -32.85 -7.37
N THR A 35 4.74 -33.57 -6.80
CA THR A 35 5.58 -33.07 -5.70
C THR A 35 7.05 -33.10 -6.09
N PHE A 36 7.73 -31.97 -5.99
CA PHE A 36 9.17 -31.82 -6.06
C PHE A 36 9.71 -31.54 -4.66
N GLN A 37 10.55 -32.42 -4.13
CA GLN A 37 11.18 -32.19 -2.82
C GLN A 37 12.41 -31.28 -2.96
N THR A 38 13.30 -31.59 -3.89
CA THR A 38 14.46 -30.75 -4.19
C THR A 38 14.71 -30.72 -5.68
N GLY A 39 14.92 -29.54 -6.25
CA GLY A 39 15.43 -29.43 -7.61
C GLY A 39 15.99 -28.06 -7.92
N ASP A 40 17.19 -28.03 -8.50
CA ASP A 40 17.90 -26.80 -8.78
C ASP A 40 17.19 -26.01 -9.89
N MET A 41 16.78 -26.67 -10.98
CA MET A 41 16.07 -26.05 -12.09
C MET A 41 14.84 -26.86 -12.50
N VAL A 42 13.64 -26.32 -12.26
CA VAL A 42 12.37 -26.97 -12.64
C VAL A 42 11.57 -26.09 -13.59
N THR A 43 11.19 -26.63 -14.74
CA THR A 43 10.23 -26.03 -15.67
C THR A 43 9.00 -26.90 -15.78
N PHE A 44 7.83 -26.35 -15.47
CA PHE A 44 6.58 -27.08 -15.44
C PHE A 44 5.47 -26.29 -16.14
N GLN A 45 4.78 -26.90 -17.11
CA GLN A 45 3.77 -26.16 -17.88
C GLN A 45 2.40 -26.17 -17.22
N MET A 46 1.83 -27.33 -16.90
CA MET A 46 0.44 -27.41 -16.46
C MET A 46 0.23 -28.46 -15.37
N GLY A 47 -0.47 -28.11 -14.30
CA GLY A 47 -0.90 -29.11 -13.34
C GLY A 47 -1.86 -28.60 -12.28
N ASP A 48 -2.73 -29.50 -11.81
CA ASP A 48 -3.84 -29.13 -10.94
C ASP A 48 -3.36 -28.90 -9.51
N MET A 49 -2.57 -29.82 -8.95
CA MET A 49 -2.04 -29.75 -7.59
C MET A 49 -0.52 -29.98 -7.58
N VAL A 50 0.24 -28.90 -7.41
CA VAL A 50 1.69 -28.94 -7.50
C VAL A 50 2.35 -28.39 -6.23
N THR A 51 3.31 -29.13 -5.70
CA THR A 51 4.09 -28.71 -4.53
C THR A 51 5.58 -28.75 -4.82
N PHE A 52 6.25 -27.62 -4.62
CA PHE A 52 7.70 -27.48 -4.61
C PHE A 52 8.15 -27.25 -3.17
N GLN A 53 8.91 -28.18 -2.59
CA GLN A 53 9.45 -27.99 -1.23
C GLN A 53 10.70 -27.10 -1.28
N THR A 54 11.67 -27.44 -2.10
CA THR A 54 12.87 -26.61 -2.30
C THR A 54 13.23 -26.58 -3.77
N GLY A 55 13.47 -25.39 -4.31
CA GLY A 55 14.12 -25.28 -5.60
C GLY A 55 14.70 -23.90 -5.89
N ASP A 56 15.91 -23.89 -6.44
CA ASP A 56 16.66 -22.66 -6.66
C ASP A 56 16.03 -21.84 -7.79
N MET A 57 15.65 -22.49 -8.89
CA MET A 57 15.02 -21.84 -10.05
C MET A 57 13.80 -22.63 -10.54
N VAL A 58 12.61 -22.08 -10.29
CA VAL A 58 11.34 -22.69 -10.72
C VAL A 58 10.62 -21.78 -11.71
N THR A 59 10.28 -22.34 -12.87
CA THR A 59 9.38 -21.72 -13.85
C THR A 59 8.12 -22.55 -13.98
N PHE A 60 6.97 -21.98 -13.64
CA PHE A 60 5.69 -22.65 -13.67
C PHE A 60 4.68 -21.82 -14.47
N GLN A 61 4.04 -22.43 -15.48
CA GLN A 61 3.09 -21.68 -16.33
C GLN A 61 1.69 -21.65 -15.72
N THR A 62 1.02 -22.79 -15.58
CA THR A 62 -0.40 -22.81 -15.20
C THR A 62 -0.74 -23.90 -14.20
N GLY A 63 -1.54 -23.58 -13.19
CA GLY A 63 -2.05 -24.58 -12.27
C GLY A 63 -3.06 -24.07 -11.27
N ASP A 64 -3.91 -24.96 -10.77
CA ASP A 64 -5.06 -24.56 -9.96
C ASP A 64 -4.65 -24.35 -8.50
N MET A 65 -3.87 -25.28 -7.93
CA MET A 65 -3.38 -25.24 -6.55
C MET A 65 -1.88 -25.49 -6.49
N VAL A 66 -1.13 -24.42 -6.23
CA VAL A 66 0.34 -24.47 -6.28
C VAL A 66 0.94 -23.99 -4.97
N THR A 67 1.87 -24.76 -4.42
CA THR A 67 2.60 -24.40 -3.19
C THR A 67 4.10 -24.42 -3.44
N PHE A 68 4.76 -23.31 -3.13
CA PHE A 68 6.21 -23.18 -3.06
C PHE A 68 6.60 -22.98 -1.59
N GLN A 69 7.32 -23.94 -1.00
CA GLN A 69 7.78 -23.79 0.39
C GLN A 69 9.05 -22.93 0.45
N THR A 70 10.06 -23.25 -0.34
CA THR A 70 11.29 -22.46 -0.44
C THR A 70 11.75 -22.41 -1.89
N GLY A 71 12.02 -21.21 -2.39
CA GLY A 71 12.76 -21.10 -3.64
C GLY A 71 13.39 -19.74 -3.88
N ASP A 72 14.61 -19.75 -4.39
CA ASP A 72 15.41 -18.54 -4.56
C ASP A 72 14.86 -17.70 -5.71
N MET A 73 14.53 -18.32 -6.85
CA MET A 73 13.98 -17.66 -8.03
C MET A 73 12.76 -18.40 -8.57
N VAL A 74 11.58 -17.82 -8.39
CA VAL A 74 10.31 -18.39 -8.86
C VAL A 74 9.65 -17.48 -9.88
N THR A 75 9.40 -18.01 -11.08
CA THR A 75 8.57 -17.37 -12.10
C THR A 75 7.29 -18.17 -12.28
N PHE A 76 6.16 -17.55 -11.97
CA PHE A 76 4.83 -18.13 -12.05
C PHE A 76 3.95 -17.31 -13.00
N GLN A 77 3.29 -17.95 -13.97
CA GLN A 77 2.42 -17.22 -14.89
C GLN A 77 0.98 -17.12 -14.36
N THR A 78 0.28 -18.23 -14.14
CA THR A 78 -1.16 -18.18 -13.84
C THR A 78 -1.60 -19.30 -12.91
N GLY A 79 -2.47 -18.97 -11.95
CA GLY A 79 -3.20 -19.99 -11.21
C GLY A 79 -4.15 -19.46 -10.17
N ASP A 80 -5.06 -20.32 -9.74
CA ASP A 80 -6.22 -19.91 -8.95
C ASP A 80 -5.84 -19.76 -7.47
N MET A 81 -5.16 -20.74 -6.89
CA MET A 81 -4.72 -20.76 -5.49
C MET A 81 -3.22 -21.00 -5.38
N VAL A 82 -2.49 -19.96 -4.98
CA VAL A 82 -1.02 -20.02 -4.93
C VAL A 82 -0.51 -19.63 -3.56
N MET A 83 0.38 -20.46 -3.01
CA MET A 83 1.05 -20.19 -1.73
C MET A 83 2.56 -20.18 -1.90
N PHE A 84 3.19 -19.07 -1.53
CA PHE A 84 4.63 -18.93 -1.37
C PHE A 84 4.94 -18.81 0.12
N GLN A 85 5.68 -19.77 0.69
CA GLN A 85 6.12 -19.65 2.08
C GLN A 85 7.38 -18.79 2.17
N THR A 86 8.44 -19.13 1.46
CA THR A 86 9.68 -18.33 1.41
C THR A 86 10.16 -18.24 -0.02
N GLY A 87 10.46 -17.04 -0.50
CA GLY A 87 11.19 -16.90 -1.75
C GLY A 87 11.91 -15.57 -1.92
N ASP A 88 13.16 -15.63 -2.36
CA ASP A 88 14.02 -14.46 -2.44
C ASP A 88 13.63 -13.58 -3.63
N MET A 89 13.36 -14.17 -4.79
CA MET A 89 12.94 -13.47 -6.00
C MET A 89 11.74 -14.16 -6.65
N VAL A 90 10.55 -13.57 -6.46
CA VAL A 90 9.31 -14.12 -7.02
C VAL A 90 8.73 -13.17 -8.06
N THR A 91 8.47 -13.68 -9.25
CA THR A 91 7.66 -13.00 -10.27
C THR A 91 6.39 -13.80 -10.52
N CYS A 92 5.24 -13.20 -10.24
CA CYS A 92 3.93 -13.79 -10.50
C CYS A 92 3.15 -12.89 -11.46
N GLN A 93 2.63 -13.45 -12.56
CA GLN A 93 1.83 -12.65 -13.50
C GLN A 93 0.38 -12.56 -13.02
N THR A 94 -0.31 -13.68 -12.81
CA THR A 94 -1.72 -13.69 -12.47
C THR A 94 -2.00 -14.73 -11.39
N GLY A 95 -2.79 -14.36 -10.37
CA GLY A 95 -3.45 -15.37 -9.55
C GLY A 95 -4.61 -14.83 -8.72
N ASP A 96 -5.65 -15.65 -8.59
CA ASP A 96 -6.91 -15.23 -7.99
C ASP A 96 -6.81 -15.12 -6.46
N MET A 97 -6.24 -16.16 -5.83
CA MET A 97 -5.99 -16.21 -4.38
C MET A 97 -4.51 -16.52 -4.13
N VAL A 98 -3.74 -15.51 -3.76
CA VAL A 98 -2.30 -15.65 -3.54
C VAL A 98 -1.90 -15.28 -2.13
N THR A 99 -1.10 -16.14 -1.49
CA THR A 99 -0.53 -15.88 -0.16
C THR A 99 0.99 -15.95 -0.20
N PHE A 100 1.65 -14.89 0.25
CA PHE A 100 3.08 -14.81 0.51
C PHE A 100 3.33 -14.74 2.01
N GLN A 101 4.07 -15.69 2.58
CA GLN A 101 4.50 -15.60 3.98
C GLN A 101 5.74 -14.70 4.11
N THR A 102 6.77 -14.94 3.29
CA THR A 102 7.99 -14.13 3.27
C THR A 102 8.52 -14.06 1.85
N GLY A 103 8.88 -12.86 1.37
CA GLY A 103 9.66 -12.74 0.16
C GLY A 103 10.42 -11.43 0.03
N ASP A 104 11.68 -11.52 -0.40
CA ASP A 104 12.59 -10.38 -0.38
C ASP A 104 12.32 -9.45 -1.58
N MET A 105 12.22 -10.00 -2.79
CA MET A 105 11.91 -9.27 -4.02
C MET A 105 10.72 -9.91 -4.73
N VAL A 106 9.55 -9.29 -4.63
CA VAL A 106 8.32 -9.79 -5.27
C VAL A 106 7.81 -8.81 -6.31
N THR A 107 7.62 -9.29 -7.53
CA THR A 107 6.87 -8.60 -8.58
C THR A 107 5.59 -9.35 -8.88
N PHE A 108 4.45 -8.69 -8.71
CA PHE A 108 3.14 -9.28 -8.93
C PHE A 108 2.33 -8.39 -9.88
N LYS A 109 1.80 -8.95 -10.97
CA LYS A 109 1.04 -8.12 -11.93
C LYS A 109 -0.43 -8.02 -11.57
N THR A 110 -1.15 -9.13 -11.49
CA THR A 110 -2.62 -9.10 -11.35
C THR A 110 -3.09 -10.15 -10.37
N GLY A 111 -3.98 -9.79 -9.46
CA GLY A 111 -4.66 -10.79 -8.62
C GLY A 111 -5.77 -10.22 -7.77
N ASP A 112 -6.77 -11.06 -7.54
CA ASP A 112 -8.04 -10.63 -6.97
C ASP A 112 -7.95 -10.54 -5.45
N MET A 113 -7.38 -11.55 -4.79
CA MET A 113 -7.19 -11.65 -3.35
C MET A 113 -5.76 -12.01 -3.02
N VAL A 114 -4.98 -11.02 -2.57
CA VAL A 114 -3.57 -11.22 -2.26
C VAL A 114 -3.25 -10.89 -0.81
N THR A 115 -2.59 -11.80 -0.12
CA THR A 115 -2.11 -11.59 1.26
C THR A 115 -0.60 -11.72 1.32
N PHE A 116 0.06 -10.67 1.80
CA PHE A 116 1.47 -10.64 2.15
C PHE A 116 1.62 -10.53 3.66
N LYS A 117 2.42 -11.42 4.24
CA LYS A 117 2.80 -11.31 5.64
C LYS A 117 4.07 -10.47 5.79
N THR A 118 5.14 -10.82 5.09
CA THR A 118 6.38 -10.04 5.09
C THR A 118 6.92 -9.92 3.68
N GLY A 119 7.32 -8.72 3.26
CA GLY A 119 8.14 -8.58 2.07
C GLY A 119 8.92 -7.28 1.98
N ASP A 120 10.18 -7.38 1.57
CA ASP A 120 11.13 -6.28 1.67
C ASP A 120 10.98 -5.32 0.48
N MET A 121 11.00 -5.83 -0.75
CA MET A 121 10.81 -5.08 -1.99
C MET A 121 9.67 -5.67 -2.80
N VAL A 122 8.49 -5.05 -2.73
CA VAL A 122 7.30 -5.53 -3.44
C VAL A 122 6.79 -4.52 -4.45
N THR A 123 6.64 -4.95 -5.69
CA THR A 123 5.95 -4.19 -6.74
C THR A 123 4.69 -4.92 -7.16
N PHE A 124 3.56 -4.23 -7.06
CA PHE A 124 2.24 -4.78 -7.36
C PHE A 124 1.53 -3.89 -8.39
N GLN A 125 1.14 -4.45 -9.53
CA GLN A 125 0.51 -3.64 -10.58
C GLN A 125 -1.00 -3.46 -10.35
N THR A 126 -1.76 -4.54 -10.18
CA THR A 126 -3.22 -4.47 -10.09
C THR A 126 -3.76 -5.53 -9.14
N GLY A 127 -4.69 -5.16 -8.28
CA GLY A 127 -5.46 -6.17 -7.55
C GLY A 127 -6.55 -5.62 -6.67
N ASP A 128 -7.58 -6.44 -6.51
CA ASP A 128 -8.87 -5.96 -6.01
C ASP A 128 -8.87 -5.91 -4.47
N MET A 129 -8.36 -6.94 -3.81
CA MET A 129 -8.24 -7.03 -2.36
C MET A 129 -6.84 -7.45 -1.95
N VAL A 130 -6.06 -6.49 -1.45
CA VAL A 130 -4.69 -6.73 -0.98
C VAL A 130 -4.56 -6.48 0.51
N THR A 131 -4.00 -7.45 1.23
CA THR A 131 -3.63 -7.28 2.65
C THR A 131 -2.13 -7.47 2.84
N PHE A 132 -1.48 -6.49 3.48
CA PHE A 132 -0.06 -6.51 3.80
C PHE A 132 0.14 -6.37 5.32
N GLN A 133 0.90 -7.28 5.95
CA GLN A 133 1.24 -7.13 7.37
C GLN A 133 2.51 -6.29 7.58
N THR A 134 3.61 -6.58 6.87
CA THR A 134 4.87 -5.83 7.06
C THR A 134 5.64 -5.74 5.76
N GLY A 135 5.96 -4.53 5.30
CA GLY A 135 6.87 -4.38 4.15
C GLY A 135 7.68 -3.10 4.12
N ASP A 136 8.91 -3.22 3.65
CA ASP A 136 9.90 -2.15 3.78
C ASP A 136 9.80 -1.16 2.60
N MET A 137 9.80 -1.67 1.36
CA MET A 137 9.68 -0.89 0.12
C MET A 137 8.59 -1.47 -0.76
N VAL A 138 7.41 -0.86 -0.72
CA VAL A 138 6.24 -1.37 -1.46
C VAL A 138 5.70 -0.33 -2.43
N THR A 139 5.44 -0.73 -3.68
CA THR A 139 4.79 0.10 -4.69
C THR A 139 3.55 -0.59 -5.24
N PHE A 140 2.41 0.07 -5.12
CA PHE A 140 1.13 -0.32 -5.71
C PHE A 140 0.78 0.62 -6.87
N GLN A 141 0.52 0.08 -8.06
CA GLN A 141 0.03 0.89 -9.18
C GLN A 141 -1.49 1.08 -9.12
N THR A 142 -2.24 0.01 -8.89
CA THR A 142 -3.70 0.06 -8.80
C THR A 142 -4.20 -0.94 -7.78
N GLY A 143 -5.05 -0.52 -6.85
CA GLY A 143 -5.74 -1.45 -5.96
C GLY A 143 -7.06 -0.92 -5.42
N ASP A 144 -8.12 -1.73 -5.53
CA ASP A 144 -9.46 -1.29 -5.14
C ASP A 144 -9.58 -1.23 -3.61
N MET A 145 -9.20 -2.29 -2.91
CA MET A 145 -9.21 -2.37 -1.44
C MET A 145 -7.85 -2.85 -0.92
N VAL A 146 -7.07 -1.93 -0.35
CA VAL A 146 -5.76 -2.25 0.21
C VAL A 146 -5.73 -2.01 1.72
N THR A 147 -5.34 -3.03 2.48
CA THR A 147 -5.09 -2.92 3.92
C THR A 147 -3.61 -3.17 4.20
N PHE A 148 -2.96 -2.20 4.83
CA PHE A 148 -1.54 -2.25 5.17
C PHE A 148 -1.37 -2.05 6.67
N LYS A 149 -0.62 -2.92 7.34
CA LYS A 149 -0.40 -2.81 8.78
C LYS A 149 0.86 -2.01 9.11
N THR A 150 2.02 -2.37 8.57
CA THR A 150 3.27 -1.68 8.89
C THR A 150 4.17 -1.58 7.67
N GLY A 151 4.62 -0.39 7.28
CA GLY A 151 5.67 -0.28 6.26
C GLY A 151 6.46 1.00 6.23
N ASP A 152 7.70 0.89 5.79
CA ASP A 152 8.68 1.95 5.94
C ASP A 152 8.61 2.95 4.77
N MET A 153 8.61 2.46 3.52
CA MET A 153 8.50 3.25 2.30
C MET A 153 7.42 2.66 1.40
N VAL A 154 6.23 3.27 1.39
CA VAL A 154 5.11 2.77 0.60
C VAL A 154 4.58 3.83 -0.36
N THR A 155 4.36 3.44 -1.61
CA THR A 155 3.75 4.31 -2.63
C THR A 155 2.51 3.65 -3.22
N PHE A 156 1.39 4.36 -3.19
CA PHE A 156 0.15 4.01 -3.88
C PHE A 156 -0.08 5.01 -5.01
N GLN A 157 -0.26 4.53 -6.24
CA GLN A 157 -0.54 5.38 -7.39
C GLN A 157 -2.05 5.61 -7.59
N THR A 158 -2.83 4.53 -7.52
CA THR A 158 -4.29 4.61 -7.63
C THR A 158 -4.94 3.59 -6.71
N GLY A 159 -5.96 4.01 -5.98
CA GLY A 159 -6.82 3.09 -5.25
C GLY A 159 -8.16 3.69 -4.85
N ASP A 160 -9.11 2.82 -4.56
CA ASP A 160 -10.46 3.26 -4.17
C ASP A 160 -10.55 3.35 -2.64
N MET A 161 -10.02 2.36 -1.92
CA MET A 161 -10.05 2.31 -0.46
C MET A 161 -8.74 1.78 0.11
N VAL A 162 -7.98 2.65 0.77
CA VAL A 162 -6.73 2.28 1.44
C VAL A 162 -6.82 2.49 2.95
N THR A 163 -6.54 1.43 3.71
CA THR A 163 -6.38 1.50 5.16
C THR A 163 -4.94 1.19 5.54
N PHE A 164 -4.29 2.07 6.29
CA PHE A 164 -2.90 1.96 6.66
C PHE A 164 -2.71 2.20 8.16
N GLN A 165 -2.07 1.31 8.90
CA GLN A 165 -1.91 1.50 10.36
C GLN A 165 -0.65 2.27 10.72
N THR A 166 0.53 1.86 10.25
CA THR A 166 1.79 2.49 10.67
C THR A 166 2.79 2.57 9.54
N GLY A 167 3.34 3.75 9.25
CA GLY A 167 4.46 3.82 8.32
C GLY A 167 5.27 5.09 8.34
N ASP A 168 6.52 4.98 7.89
CA ASP A 168 7.50 6.04 8.07
C ASP A 168 7.42 7.05 6.91
N MET A 169 7.43 6.59 5.67
CA MET A 169 7.34 7.41 4.45
C MET A 169 6.29 6.84 3.50
N VAL A 170 5.12 7.47 3.46
CA VAL A 170 3.99 7.00 2.64
C VAL A 170 3.54 8.05 1.64
N THR A 171 3.37 7.65 0.38
CA THR A 171 2.88 8.50 -0.69
C THR A 171 1.62 7.91 -1.31
N PHE A 172 0.55 8.71 -1.32
CA PHE A 172 -0.70 8.44 -2.00
C PHE A 172 -0.84 9.42 -3.18
N GLN A 173 -1.04 8.92 -4.40
CA GLN A 173 -1.23 9.80 -5.57
C GLN A 173 -2.70 10.09 -5.84
N THR A 174 -3.51 9.07 -6.13
CA THR A 174 -4.94 9.25 -6.42
C THR A 174 -5.75 8.22 -5.65
N GLU A 175 -6.46 8.66 -4.61
CA GLU A 175 -7.20 7.73 -3.75
C GLU A 175 -8.60 8.26 -3.42
N ASP A 176 -9.65 7.47 -3.61
CA ASP A 176 -11.01 7.93 -3.26
C ASP A 176 -11.16 8.00 -1.72
N MET A 177 -10.76 6.96 -1.00
CA MET A 177 -10.85 6.90 0.46
C MET A 177 -9.55 6.40 1.11
N VAL A 178 -8.96 7.22 1.99
CA VAL A 178 -7.77 6.83 2.77
C VAL A 178 -8.05 6.93 4.26
N THR A 179 -7.72 5.88 5.01
CA THR A 179 -7.66 5.90 6.48
C THR A 179 -6.26 5.53 6.93
N PHE A 180 -5.59 6.41 7.65
CA PHE A 180 -4.22 6.21 8.08
C PHE A 180 -4.07 6.56 9.56
N GLN A 181 -3.47 5.66 10.35
CA GLN A 181 -3.41 5.84 11.81
C GLN A 181 -2.16 6.57 12.27
N THR A 182 -0.97 6.11 11.90
CA THR A 182 0.27 6.67 12.44
C THR A 182 1.39 6.70 11.42
N GLY A 183 2.09 7.82 11.30
CA GLY A 183 3.25 7.88 10.44
C GLY A 183 4.09 9.15 10.55
N ASP A 184 5.31 9.06 10.03
CA ASP A 184 6.28 10.14 10.21
C ASP A 184 6.17 11.16 9.05
N MET A 185 6.15 10.69 7.81
CA MET A 185 6.09 11.52 6.62
C MET A 185 5.07 10.99 5.62
N VAL A 186 3.98 11.72 5.42
CA VAL A 186 2.92 11.35 4.48
C VAL A 186 2.69 12.43 3.43
N THR A 187 2.56 12.00 2.18
CA THR A 187 2.19 12.87 1.06
C THR A 187 0.97 12.33 0.36
N CYS A 188 -0.09 13.13 0.28
CA CYS A 188 -1.30 12.85 -0.48
C CYS A 188 -1.42 13.88 -1.62
N GLN A 189 -1.55 13.42 -2.86
CA GLN A 189 -1.71 14.32 -4.00
C GLN A 189 -3.18 14.60 -4.29
N THR A 190 -3.99 13.57 -4.52
CA THR A 190 -5.40 13.72 -4.83
C THR A 190 -6.22 12.71 -4.04
N GLY A 191 -7.26 13.18 -3.36
CA GLY A 191 -8.25 12.29 -2.78
C GLY A 191 -9.58 12.93 -2.45
N ASP A 192 -10.61 12.09 -2.35
CA ASP A 192 -11.97 12.55 -2.07
C ASP A 192 -12.23 12.62 -0.56
N MET A 193 -11.93 11.55 0.18
CA MET A 193 -12.14 11.49 1.62
C MET A 193 -10.95 10.85 2.34
N VAL A 194 -10.27 11.65 3.14
CA VAL A 194 -9.07 11.21 3.83
C VAL A 194 -9.16 11.43 5.35
N THR A 195 -8.82 10.40 6.11
CA THR A 195 -8.82 10.42 7.57
C THR A 195 -7.46 10.02 8.13
N PHE A 196 -6.86 10.91 8.92
CA PHE A 196 -5.59 10.71 9.60
C PHE A 196 -5.73 10.85 11.11
N GLN A 197 -5.03 10.00 11.87
CA GLN A 197 -4.99 10.11 13.33
C GLN A 197 -3.75 10.88 13.81
N ALA A 198 -2.55 10.31 13.70
CA ALA A 198 -1.35 10.92 14.28
C ALA A 198 -0.18 10.94 13.29
N GLU A 199 0.24 12.11 12.84
CA GLU A 199 1.37 12.20 11.92
C GLU A 199 2.32 13.35 12.21
N ASP A 200 3.62 13.15 12.00
CA ASP A 200 4.62 14.20 12.26
C ASP A 200 4.63 15.24 11.12
N MET A 201 4.77 14.79 9.86
CA MET A 201 4.85 15.67 8.69
C MET A 201 3.93 15.23 7.56
N VAL A 202 3.06 16.13 7.10
CA VAL A 202 2.03 15.79 6.12
C VAL A 202 1.88 16.85 5.06
N THR A 203 1.81 16.44 3.81
CA THR A 203 1.53 17.34 2.68
C THR A 203 0.34 16.85 1.86
N PHE A 204 -0.66 17.69 1.73
CA PHE A 204 -1.83 17.52 0.88
C PHE A 204 -1.76 18.47 -0.31
N GLN A 205 -1.98 17.95 -1.52
CA GLN A 205 -2.15 18.80 -2.70
C GLN A 205 -3.62 19.15 -2.91
N THR A 206 -4.47 18.22 -3.31
CA THR A 206 -5.88 18.46 -3.64
C THR A 206 -6.76 17.45 -2.93
N GLU A 207 -7.56 17.90 -1.98
CA GLU A 207 -8.43 17.00 -1.22
C GLU A 207 -9.83 17.58 -1.03
N ASP A 208 -10.87 16.80 -1.29
CA ASP A 208 -12.25 17.29 -1.10
C ASP A 208 -12.60 17.34 0.40
N MET A 209 -12.37 16.24 1.13
CA MET A 209 -12.67 16.15 2.56
C MET A 209 -11.53 15.53 3.35
N VAL A 210 -10.94 16.30 4.26
CA VAL A 210 -9.88 15.82 5.15
C VAL A 210 -10.31 15.92 6.62
N THR A 211 -10.20 14.81 7.34
CA THR A 211 -10.30 14.77 8.80
C THR A 211 -8.96 14.35 9.40
N PHE A 212 -8.43 15.18 10.30
CA PHE A 212 -7.10 14.98 10.86
C PHE A 212 -7.13 15.21 12.37
N GLN A 213 -6.63 14.26 13.17
CA GLN A 213 -6.67 14.40 14.62
C GLN A 213 -5.46 15.17 15.15
N THR A 214 -4.24 14.66 14.97
CA THR A 214 -3.02 15.19 15.59
C THR A 214 -1.87 15.21 14.61
N GLY A 215 -1.14 16.34 14.54
CA GLY A 215 0.14 16.34 13.82
C GLY A 215 0.96 17.61 13.90
N ASP A 216 2.26 17.48 13.71
CA ASP A 216 3.22 18.52 14.04
C ASP A 216 3.36 19.54 12.91
N MET A 217 3.56 19.09 11.67
CA MET A 217 3.73 19.94 10.49
C MET A 217 2.83 19.50 9.34
N VAL A 218 1.77 20.26 9.10
CA VAL A 218 0.77 19.91 8.07
C VAL A 218 0.65 21.03 7.04
N THR A 219 0.76 20.70 5.75
CA THR A 219 0.60 21.64 4.64
C THR A 219 -0.51 21.20 3.71
N PHE A 220 -1.46 22.08 3.43
CA PHE A 220 -2.52 21.91 2.45
C PHE A 220 -2.32 22.91 1.30
N GLN A 221 -2.29 22.44 0.05
CA GLN A 221 -2.32 23.33 -1.11
C GLN A 221 -3.76 23.75 -1.45
N THR A 222 -4.65 22.79 -1.62
CA THR A 222 -6.08 23.00 -1.92
C THR A 222 -6.91 21.99 -1.14
N GLY A 223 -7.95 22.45 -0.46
CA GLY A 223 -8.97 21.54 0.04
C GLY A 223 -10.32 22.18 0.33
N ASP A 224 -11.39 21.46 0.06
CA ASP A 224 -12.75 22.00 0.15
C ASP A 224 -13.23 22.01 1.61
N MET A 225 -13.16 20.87 2.30
CA MET A 225 -13.55 20.73 3.70
C MET A 225 -12.46 20.07 4.53
N VAL A 226 -11.81 20.86 5.38
CA VAL A 226 -10.75 20.36 6.28
C VAL A 226 -11.19 20.50 7.74
N THR A 227 -11.15 19.40 8.49
CA THR A 227 -11.37 19.37 9.94
C THR A 227 -10.12 18.86 10.65
N PHE A 228 -9.66 19.62 11.64
CA PHE A 228 -8.42 19.36 12.36
C PHE A 228 -8.63 19.44 13.88
N GLN A 229 -8.10 18.51 14.69
CA GLN A 229 -8.21 18.65 16.15
C GLN A 229 -7.02 19.41 16.74
N THR A 230 -5.80 18.92 16.57
CA THR A 230 -4.61 19.48 17.24
C THR A 230 -3.39 19.45 16.34
N GLY A 231 -2.59 20.50 16.37
CA GLY A 231 -1.31 20.51 15.66
C GLY A 231 -0.52 21.80 15.74
N ASP A 232 0.78 21.65 15.58
CA ASP A 232 1.74 22.68 15.98
C ASP A 232 1.92 23.72 14.86
N MET A 233 2.17 23.28 13.63
CA MET A 233 2.36 24.15 12.47
C MET A 233 1.49 23.70 11.30
N VAL A 234 0.44 24.46 11.01
CA VAL A 234 -0.49 24.15 9.91
C VAL A 234 -0.50 25.28 8.88
N THR A 235 -0.26 24.96 7.61
CA THR A 235 -0.30 25.93 6.51
C THR A 235 -1.33 25.54 5.46
N PHE A 236 -2.20 26.49 5.10
CA PHE A 236 -3.18 26.36 4.03
C PHE A 236 -2.86 27.37 2.92
N GLN A 237 -2.70 26.91 1.68
CA GLN A 237 -2.60 27.81 0.53
C GLN A 237 -3.99 28.25 0.05
N ALA A 238 -4.92 27.31 -0.13
CA ALA A 238 -6.31 27.58 -0.47
C ALA A 238 -7.24 26.57 0.22
N GLY A 239 -8.39 27.05 0.71
CA GLY A 239 -9.47 26.14 1.12
C GLY A 239 -10.80 26.82 1.39
N ASP A 240 -11.89 26.09 1.17
CA ASP A 240 -13.24 26.65 1.21
C ASP A 240 -13.77 26.71 2.65
N MET A 241 -13.75 25.58 3.36
CA MET A 241 -14.19 25.46 4.75
C MET A 241 -13.14 24.74 5.61
N VAL A 242 -12.54 25.48 6.55
CA VAL A 242 -11.56 24.92 7.48
C VAL A 242 -12.04 25.06 8.92
N THR A 243 -12.02 23.95 9.66
CA THR A 243 -12.38 23.89 11.08
C THR A 243 -11.22 23.32 11.89
N PHE A 244 -10.76 24.01 12.93
CA PHE A 244 -9.75 23.46 13.84
C PHE A 244 -10.04 23.69 15.32
N GLN A 245 -9.71 22.73 16.20
CA GLN A 245 -9.90 22.91 17.65
C GLN A 245 -8.73 23.66 18.30
N THR A 246 -7.51 23.17 18.10
CA THR A 246 -6.29 23.68 18.73
C THR A 246 -5.15 23.73 17.74
N GLY A 247 -4.37 24.81 17.73
CA GLY A 247 -3.07 24.79 17.06
C GLY A 247 -2.17 25.96 17.42
N ASP A 248 -0.86 25.73 17.41
CA ASP A 248 0.12 26.72 17.88
C ASP A 248 0.35 27.82 16.83
N MET A 249 0.66 27.42 15.59
CA MET A 249 0.86 28.32 14.47
C MET A 249 0.07 27.88 13.24
N VAL A 250 -0.94 28.67 12.86
CA VAL A 250 -1.79 28.40 11.69
C VAL A 250 -1.68 29.55 10.69
N THR A 251 -1.35 29.23 9.43
CA THR A 251 -1.18 30.22 8.35
C THR A 251 -2.12 29.92 7.19
N PHE A 252 -2.87 30.92 6.75
CA PHE A 252 -3.76 30.84 5.59
C PHE A 252 -3.33 31.86 4.52
N GLN A 253 -3.10 31.41 3.29
CA GLN A 253 -2.91 32.33 2.15
C GLN A 253 -4.26 32.77 1.58
N ALA A 254 -5.12 31.84 1.20
CA ALA A 254 -6.48 32.10 0.73
C ALA A 254 -7.48 31.16 1.43
N GLY A 255 -8.66 31.67 1.78
CA GLY A 255 -9.76 30.83 2.21
C GLY A 255 -11.09 31.56 2.34
N ASP A 256 -12.17 30.79 2.24
CA ASP A 256 -13.52 31.35 2.28
C ASP A 256 -14.08 31.41 3.70
N MET A 257 -14.08 30.29 4.43
CA MET A 257 -14.61 30.20 5.79
C MET A 257 -13.68 29.45 6.72
N VAL A 258 -13.25 30.10 7.80
CA VAL A 258 -12.40 29.47 8.82
C VAL A 258 -13.06 29.57 10.21
N THR A 259 -13.16 28.44 10.91
CA THR A 259 -13.69 28.34 12.27
C THR A 259 -12.69 27.71 13.21
N PHE A 260 -12.55 28.25 14.42
CA PHE A 260 -11.63 27.67 15.41
C PHE A 260 -11.98 27.91 16.87
N GLN A 261 -11.52 26.98 17.73
CA GLN A 261 -11.66 27.08 19.19
C GLN A 261 -10.52 27.85 19.85
N ALA A 262 -9.28 27.40 19.67
CA ALA A 262 -8.09 28.01 20.26
C ALA A 262 -6.89 27.93 19.30
N GLY A 263 -6.05 28.95 19.31
CA GLY A 263 -4.73 28.87 18.72
C GLY A 263 -3.84 30.02 19.17
N ASP A 264 -2.54 29.77 19.28
CA ASP A 264 -1.59 30.75 19.81
C ASP A 264 -1.29 31.86 18.80
N MET A 265 -1.11 31.50 17.53
CA MET A 265 -0.88 32.44 16.43
C MET A 265 -1.62 32.01 15.15
N VAL A 266 -2.57 32.81 14.70
CA VAL A 266 -3.29 32.60 13.44
C VAL A 266 -3.05 33.78 12.50
N THR A 267 -2.55 33.50 11.29
CA THR A 267 -2.24 34.51 10.26
C THR A 267 -3.02 34.30 8.97
N PHE A 268 -3.46 35.40 8.36
CA PHE A 268 -4.26 35.41 7.13
C PHE A 268 -3.69 36.40 6.11
N GLN A 269 -3.54 35.99 4.84
CA GLN A 269 -3.23 36.91 3.73
C GLN A 269 -4.50 37.43 3.05
N THR A 270 -5.39 36.53 2.61
CA THR A 270 -6.69 36.86 2.00
C THR A 270 -7.77 35.95 2.58
N LEU A 271 -8.90 36.53 2.99
CA LEU A 271 -9.98 35.76 3.61
C LEU A 271 -11.35 36.41 3.45
N SER A 272 -12.38 35.59 3.26
CA SER A 272 -13.77 36.03 3.15
C SER A 272 -14.47 36.11 4.52
N ALA A 273 -14.33 35.11 5.41
CA ALA A 273 -14.96 35.10 6.74
C ALA A 273 -14.17 34.30 7.82
N VAL A 274 -14.17 34.80 9.08
CA VAL A 274 -13.62 34.12 10.28
C VAL A 274 -14.69 34.05 11.37
N VAL A 275 -14.80 32.92 12.07
CA VAL A 275 -15.58 32.81 13.32
C VAL A 275 -14.70 32.30 14.47
N PRO A 276 -14.08 33.20 15.26
CA PRO A 276 -13.27 32.81 16.42
C PRO A 276 -14.15 32.61 17.67
N THR A 277 -13.78 31.67 18.54
CA THR A 277 -14.40 31.54 19.88
C THR A 277 -13.50 32.03 21.03
N ALA A 278 -12.18 32.10 20.86
CA ALA A 278 -11.24 32.80 21.76
C ALA A 278 -9.87 33.10 21.06
N ILE A 279 -9.23 34.25 21.35
CA ILE A 279 -7.81 34.67 21.03
C ILE A 279 -7.59 35.70 19.89
N GLN A 280 -6.42 36.34 19.91
CA GLN A 280 -5.86 37.36 19.00
C GLN A 280 -5.65 36.84 17.58
N VAL A 281 -6.29 37.51 16.62
CA VAL A 281 -6.12 37.27 15.19
C VAL A 281 -5.16 38.30 14.62
N VAL A 282 -4.06 37.88 13.98
CA VAL A 282 -3.16 38.78 13.25
C VAL A 282 -3.51 38.74 11.76
N ILE A 283 -4.29 39.73 11.32
CA ILE A 283 -4.69 39.87 9.92
C ILE A 283 -3.65 40.70 9.16
N GLY A 284 -3.14 40.17 8.04
CA GLY A 284 -2.14 40.85 7.20
C GLY A 284 -2.67 42.14 6.55
N PRO A 285 -1.78 42.98 5.97
CA PRO A 285 -2.07 44.37 5.60
C PRO A 285 -3.03 44.58 4.40
N LYS A 286 -3.70 43.54 3.89
CA LYS A 286 -4.57 43.62 2.69
C LYS A 286 -6.03 43.19 2.87
N SER A 287 -6.45 42.79 4.07
CA SER A 287 -7.84 42.37 4.31
C SER A 287 -8.67 43.53 4.87
N CYS A 288 -9.91 43.68 4.36
CA CYS A 288 -10.88 44.62 4.89
C CYS A 288 -11.08 44.38 6.39
N ILE A 289 -10.90 45.45 7.18
CA ILE A 289 -11.08 45.44 8.64
C ILE A 289 -12.56 45.19 8.94
N GLY A 290 -12.91 43.93 9.22
CA GLY A 290 -14.11 43.57 9.96
C GLY A 290 -13.74 43.37 11.42
N GLN A 291 -13.93 44.39 12.25
CA GLN A 291 -13.88 44.21 13.71
C GLN A 291 -15.00 43.22 14.09
N ILE A 292 -14.65 42.00 14.46
CA ILE A 292 -15.59 41.10 15.14
C ILE A 292 -15.35 41.28 16.63
N SER A 293 -16.17 42.15 17.23
CA SER A 293 -16.30 42.24 18.68
C SER A 293 -17.13 41.05 19.17
N LEU A 294 -16.67 40.42 20.26
CA LEU A 294 -17.46 39.47 21.06
C LEU A 294 -18.78 40.09 21.55
#